data_AF-A0A1G4P477-F1
#
_entry.id   AF-A0A1G4P477-F1
#
_cell.length_a   1.000
_cell.length_b   1.000
_cell.length_c   1.000
_cell.angle_alpha   90.00
_cell.angle_beta   90.00
_cell.angle_gamma   90.00
#
_symmetry.space_group_name_H-M   'P 1'
#
loop_
_entity.id
_entity.type
_entity.pdbx_description
1 polymer ?
#
loop_
_entity_poly.entity_id
_entity_poly.type
_entity_poly.pdbx_seq_one_letter_code
_entity_poly.pdbx_strand_id
1 'polypeptide(L)'
;MCKGSTVIEIKNVTKDYKGVKALKDINLNLTCGIIGILGPNGAGKTTLFRCILGLETYKGQIHCPDTLIGYLPQDFSFFKGLTVRESLEYLSRLKNIRLKDNEALIEETGLQDIQKRKVGKLSGGMLRRLGICQALLGNPKVVILDEPTVGLDPESRMYIRNLLARISTDKIVLISSHIASDLDYLCDQVLILNKGHVSVFDTKDHLLDALRGKVYEVEVSPEDVGKREYVSLRRDTGHVIARVISEDALSDQCVDPTLEDAFFYYKEGKNV
;
A
#
# COMPACT_ATOMS: atom_id res chain seq x y z
N MET A 1 1.05 -23.02 1.52
CA MET A 1 1.39 -22.95 2.96
C MET A 1 2.66 -22.14 3.18
N CYS A 2 2.53 -20.82 3.27
CA CYS A 2 3.47 -20.03 4.07
C CYS A 2 3.07 -20.16 5.55
N LYS A 3 3.67 -21.06 6.32
CA LYS A 3 3.56 -21.02 7.79
C LYS A 3 4.96 -20.95 8.38
N GLY A 4 5.30 -19.81 9.00
CA GLY A 4 6.26 -19.75 10.10
C GLY A 4 7.72 -19.36 9.83
N SER A 5 8.17 -19.12 8.61
CA SER A 5 9.55 -18.67 8.37
C SER A 5 9.55 -17.28 7.71
N THR A 6 10.22 -16.31 8.32
CA THR A 6 10.49 -14.97 7.75
C THR A 6 10.85 -15.09 6.29
N VAL A 7 10.12 -14.41 5.40
CA VAL A 7 10.31 -14.58 3.95
C VAL A 7 11.10 -13.41 3.34
N ILE A 8 11.01 -12.19 3.89
CA ILE A 8 11.96 -11.10 3.59
C ILE A 8 12.48 -10.51 4.91
N GLU A 9 13.80 -10.46 5.08
CA GLU A 9 14.45 -9.88 6.26
C GLU A 9 15.26 -8.66 5.86
N ILE A 10 15.05 -7.54 6.57
CA ILE A 10 15.68 -6.25 6.34
C ILE A 10 16.44 -5.88 7.61
N LYS A 11 17.76 -5.71 7.52
CA LYS A 11 18.66 -5.42 8.65
C LYS A 11 19.48 -4.16 8.41
N ASN A 12 19.28 -3.17 9.26
CA ASN A 12 20.00 -1.90 9.29
C ASN A 12 20.05 -1.17 7.93
N VAL A 13 18.95 -1.21 7.18
CA VAL A 13 18.94 -0.69 5.80
C VAL A 13 18.86 0.82 5.78
N THR A 14 19.86 1.43 5.15
CA THR A 14 19.94 2.89 4.99
C THR A 14 20.17 3.26 3.53
N LYS A 15 19.36 4.18 3.02
CA LYS A 15 19.49 4.73 1.66
C LYS A 15 19.66 6.24 1.72
N ASP A 16 20.73 6.71 1.07
CA ASP A 16 21.02 8.12 0.88
C ASP A 16 20.97 8.49 -0.61
N TYR A 17 20.32 9.60 -0.92
CA TYR A 17 20.37 10.25 -2.23
C TYR A 17 21.03 11.61 -2.08
N LYS A 18 22.33 11.68 -2.41
CA LYS A 18 23.10 12.92 -2.47
C LYS A 18 22.94 13.81 -1.21
N GLY A 19 23.00 13.19 -0.03
CA GLY A 19 22.87 13.85 1.27
C GLY A 19 21.46 13.83 1.86
N VAL A 20 20.45 13.38 1.11
CA VAL A 20 19.09 13.18 1.62
C VAL A 20 18.91 11.70 2.00
N LYS A 21 18.85 11.43 3.32
CA LYS A 21 18.57 10.08 3.83
C LYS A 21 17.10 9.71 3.63
N ALA A 22 16.82 8.97 2.57
CA ALA A 22 15.48 8.48 2.25
C ALA A 22 15.05 7.29 3.11
N LEU A 23 15.98 6.43 3.53
CA LEU A 23 15.76 5.37 4.52
C LEU A 23 16.85 5.44 5.58
N LYS A 24 16.49 5.24 6.85
CA LYS A 24 17.36 5.41 8.01
C LYS A 24 17.21 4.23 8.95
N ASP A 25 18.16 3.31 8.87
CA ASP A 25 18.29 2.16 9.78
C ASP A 25 17.01 1.29 9.86
N ILE A 26 16.47 0.92 8.70
CA ILE A 26 15.25 0.12 8.59
C ILE A 26 15.54 -1.32 9.01
N ASN A 27 14.74 -1.83 9.94
CA ASN A 27 14.79 -3.19 10.46
C ASN A 27 13.39 -3.80 10.42
N LEU A 28 13.17 -4.83 9.58
CA LEU A 28 11.85 -5.41 9.34
C LEU A 28 11.94 -6.91 9.04
N ASN A 29 10.93 -7.65 9.48
CA ASN A 29 10.71 -9.06 9.15
C ASN A 29 9.33 -9.19 8.50
N LEU A 30 9.31 -9.44 7.19
CA LEU A 30 8.07 -9.51 6.41
C LEU A 30 7.67 -10.97 6.21
N THR A 31 6.42 -11.26 6.53
CA THR A 31 5.78 -12.58 6.45
C THR A 31 4.68 -12.60 5.40
N CYS A 32 4.15 -13.79 5.07
CA CYS A 32 3.04 -13.89 4.13
C CYS A 32 1.77 -13.25 4.70
N GLY A 33 0.93 -12.72 3.81
CA GLY A 33 -0.17 -11.81 4.12
C GLY A 33 -0.07 -10.52 3.31
N ILE A 34 -1.06 -9.64 3.47
CA ILE A 34 -1.01 -8.29 2.90
C ILE A 34 -0.41 -7.34 3.95
N ILE A 35 0.72 -6.74 3.59
CA ILE A 35 1.42 -5.73 4.38
C ILE A 35 1.19 -4.36 3.74
N GLY A 36 0.43 -3.53 4.43
CA GLY A 36 0.17 -2.15 4.04
C GLY A 36 1.31 -1.23 4.50
N ILE A 37 1.84 -0.41 3.60
CA ILE A 37 2.84 0.61 3.91
C ILE A 37 2.20 1.98 3.81
N LEU A 38 1.93 2.58 4.97
CA LEU A 38 1.40 3.93 5.10
C LEU A 38 2.53 4.92 5.35
N GLY A 39 2.38 6.12 4.81
CA GLY A 39 3.37 7.17 4.97
C GLY A 39 3.06 8.36 4.07
N PRO A 40 3.37 9.59 4.48
CA PRO A 40 3.24 10.75 3.62
C PRO A 40 4.14 10.65 2.38
N ASN A 41 3.94 11.55 1.42
CA ASN A 41 4.86 11.69 0.30
C ASN A 41 6.27 12.00 0.81
N GLY A 42 7.27 11.32 0.23
CA GLY A 42 8.66 11.43 0.68
C GLY A 42 9.01 10.65 1.95
N ALA A 43 8.10 9.83 2.51
CA ALA A 43 8.40 9.00 3.68
C ALA A 43 9.43 7.87 3.42
N GLY A 44 9.67 7.53 2.15
CA GLY A 44 10.60 6.46 1.75
C GLY A 44 9.95 5.18 1.23
N LYS A 45 8.61 5.15 1.03
CA LYS A 45 7.86 3.94 0.57
C LYS A 45 8.41 3.34 -0.72
N THR A 46 8.42 4.12 -1.81
CA THR A 46 9.00 3.70 -3.10
C THR A 46 10.48 3.35 -2.99
N THR A 47 11.24 4.09 -2.18
CA THR A 47 12.67 3.80 -1.97
C THR A 47 12.89 2.45 -1.31
N LEU A 48 12.08 2.10 -0.29
CA LEU A 48 12.12 0.80 0.36
C LEU A 48 11.84 -0.33 -0.64
N PHE A 49 10.78 -0.19 -1.45
CA PHE A 49 10.47 -1.14 -2.52
C PHE A 49 11.60 -1.32 -3.51
N ARG A 50 12.21 -0.22 -3.97
CA ARG A 50 13.34 -0.30 -4.91
C ARG A 50 14.57 -0.94 -4.28
N CYS A 51 14.80 -0.79 -2.97
CA CYS A 51 15.87 -1.50 -2.27
C CYS A 51 15.58 -3.01 -2.19
N ILE A 52 14.35 -3.41 -1.86
CA ILE A 52 13.92 -4.83 -1.83
C ILE A 52 14.06 -5.48 -3.22
N LEU A 53 13.75 -4.74 -4.28
CA LEU A 53 13.87 -5.19 -5.68
C LEU A 53 15.31 -5.19 -6.22
N GLY A 54 16.29 -4.71 -5.44
CA GLY A 54 17.67 -4.56 -5.91
C GLY A 54 17.88 -3.46 -6.96
N LEU A 55 16.92 -2.54 -7.12
CA LEU A 55 16.97 -1.42 -8.07
C LEU A 55 17.69 -0.19 -7.51
N GLU A 56 18.11 -0.24 -6.25
CA GLU A 56 18.81 0.83 -5.55
C GLU A 56 19.94 0.26 -4.69
N THR A 57 21.06 0.98 -4.62
CA THR A 57 22.16 0.66 -3.69
C THR A 57 21.81 1.13 -2.28
N TYR A 58 22.15 0.36 -1.26
CA TYR A 58 21.89 0.68 0.15
C TYR A 58 23.01 0.17 1.05
N LYS A 59 23.07 0.69 2.29
CA LYS A 59 23.85 0.09 3.39
C LYS A 59 22.94 -0.86 4.18
N GLY A 60 23.51 -1.86 4.83
CA GLY A 60 22.75 -2.90 5.54
C GLY A 60 22.56 -4.15 4.68
N GLN A 61 21.58 -4.97 5.02
CA GLN A 61 21.31 -6.24 4.34
C GLN A 61 19.81 -6.42 4.11
N ILE A 62 19.45 -6.87 2.90
CA ILE A 62 18.10 -7.37 2.60
C ILE A 62 18.26 -8.82 2.14
N HIS A 63 17.67 -9.74 2.88
CA HIS A 63 17.52 -11.13 2.47
C HIS A 63 16.12 -11.30 1.86
N CYS A 64 16.08 -11.55 0.56
CA CYS A 64 14.88 -11.89 -0.19
C CYS A 64 14.93 -13.37 -0.60
N PRO A 65 13.77 -14.02 -0.75
CA PRO A 65 13.72 -15.39 -1.25
C PRO A 65 14.16 -15.41 -2.72
N ASP A 66 14.85 -16.47 -3.14
CA ASP A 66 15.22 -16.66 -4.54
C ASP A 66 13.99 -17.11 -5.36
N THR A 67 13.14 -16.14 -5.68
CA THR A 67 11.87 -16.34 -6.38
C THR A 67 11.58 -15.14 -7.28
N LEU A 68 10.70 -15.35 -8.26
CA LEU A 68 10.10 -14.27 -9.02
C LEU A 68 9.37 -13.30 -8.07
N ILE A 69 9.71 -12.01 -8.17
CA ILE A 69 9.01 -10.90 -7.51
C ILE A 69 8.13 -10.20 -8.55
N GLY A 70 6.84 -10.08 -8.26
CA GLY A 70 5.92 -9.24 -9.00
C GLY A 70 6.06 -7.79 -8.58
N TYR A 71 6.18 -6.86 -9.52
CA TYR A 71 6.30 -5.44 -9.19
C TYR A 71 5.40 -4.58 -10.08
N LEU A 72 4.60 -3.71 -9.45
CA LEU A 72 3.88 -2.62 -10.08
C LEU A 72 4.47 -1.29 -9.59
N PRO A 73 5.22 -0.56 -10.42
CA PRO A 73 5.68 0.79 -10.06
C PRO A 73 4.51 1.78 -9.97
N GLN A 74 4.71 2.88 -9.23
CA GLN A 74 3.75 3.99 -9.17
C GLN A 74 3.42 4.50 -10.58
N ASP A 75 4.45 4.86 -11.34
CA ASP A 75 4.32 5.26 -12.75
C ASP A 75 4.47 4.04 -13.67
N PHE A 76 3.38 3.30 -13.83
CA PHE A 76 3.36 2.19 -14.79
C PHE A 76 3.04 2.68 -16.20
N SER A 77 3.94 2.39 -17.14
CA SER A 77 3.73 2.61 -18.56
C SER A 77 4.28 1.45 -19.37
N PHE A 78 3.77 1.28 -20.59
CA PHE A 78 4.20 0.20 -21.49
C PHE A 78 4.10 0.63 -22.95
N PHE A 79 4.63 -0.20 -23.87
CA PHE A 79 4.69 0.11 -25.30
C PHE A 79 3.31 0.42 -25.89
N LYS A 80 3.05 1.71 -26.15
CA LYS A 80 1.74 2.23 -26.59
C LYS A 80 1.20 1.58 -27.87
N GLY A 81 2.10 1.11 -28.74
CA GLY A 81 1.77 0.50 -30.03
C GLY A 81 1.28 -0.94 -29.93
N LEU A 82 1.65 -1.65 -28.86
CA LEU A 82 1.25 -3.04 -28.64
C LEU A 82 -0.18 -3.11 -28.11
N THR A 83 -0.86 -4.21 -28.44
CA THR A 83 -2.10 -4.62 -27.80
C THR A 83 -1.85 -5.14 -26.39
N VAL A 84 -2.91 -5.21 -25.58
CA VAL A 84 -2.86 -5.85 -24.25
C VAL A 84 -2.34 -7.29 -24.36
N ARG A 85 -2.82 -8.07 -25.34
CA ARG A 85 -2.35 -9.45 -25.57
C ARG A 85 -0.86 -9.50 -25.87
N GLU A 86 -0.41 -8.74 -26.87
CA GLU A 86 1.01 -8.72 -27.27
C GLU A 86 1.91 -8.27 -26.11
N SER A 87 1.43 -7.34 -25.28
CA SER A 87 2.16 -6.87 -24.09
C SER A 87 2.33 -7.98 -23.06
N LEU A 88 1.26 -8.73 -22.77
CA LEU A 88 1.29 -9.85 -21.85
C LEU A 88 2.14 -11.02 -22.39
N GLU A 89 2.09 -11.27 -23.70
CA GLU A 89 2.93 -12.28 -24.36
C GLU A 89 4.41 -11.92 -24.28
N TYR A 90 4.76 -10.65 -24.53
CA TYR A 90 6.11 -10.14 -24.38
C TYR A 90 6.62 -10.30 -22.95
N LEU A 91 5.83 -9.86 -21.96
CA LEU A 91 6.19 -9.96 -20.53
C LEU A 91 6.31 -11.42 -20.07
N SER A 92 5.45 -12.30 -20.59
CA SER A 92 5.51 -13.74 -20.29
C SER A 92 6.80 -14.37 -20.80
N ARG A 93 7.25 -14.00 -22.01
CA ARG A 93 8.54 -14.47 -22.55
C ARG A 93 9.73 -13.99 -21.72
N LEU A 94 9.73 -12.72 -21.29
CA LEU A 94 10.78 -12.18 -20.41
C LEU A 94 10.85 -12.92 -19.06
N LYS A 95 9.69 -13.33 -18.54
CA LYS A 95 9.58 -14.10 -17.29
C LYS A 95 9.78 -15.61 -17.49
N ASN A 96 10.05 -16.07 -18.71
CA ASN A 96 10.14 -17.49 -19.08
C ASN A 96 8.91 -18.32 -18.65
N ILE A 97 7.72 -17.75 -18.84
CA ILE A 97 6.43 -18.40 -18.55
C ILE A 97 5.55 -18.48 -19.79
N ARG A 98 4.57 -19.39 -19.77
CA ARG A 98 3.59 -19.50 -20.86
C ARG A 98 2.35 -18.69 -20.50
N LEU A 99 1.99 -17.71 -21.33
CA LEU A 99 0.81 -16.88 -21.09
C LEU A 99 -0.49 -17.70 -20.99
N LYS A 100 -0.60 -18.78 -21.77
CA LYS A 100 -1.75 -19.69 -21.74
C LYS A 100 -2.04 -20.30 -20.37
N ASP A 101 -1.02 -20.42 -19.51
CA ASP A 101 -1.17 -20.94 -18.14
C ASP A 101 -1.72 -19.86 -17.18
N ASN A 102 -1.95 -18.64 -17.67
CA ASN A 102 -2.36 -17.47 -16.89
C ASN A 102 -3.66 -16.85 -17.45
N GLU A 103 -4.44 -17.55 -18.28
CA GLU A 103 -5.71 -16.99 -18.83
C GLU A 103 -6.71 -16.63 -17.72
N ALA A 104 -6.79 -17.42 -16.64
CA ALA A 104 -7.60 -17.10 -15.47
C ALA A 104 -7.22 -15.75 -14.84
N LEU A 105 -5.91 -15.43 -14.78
CA LEU A 105 -5.45 -14.14 -14.27
C LEU A 105 -5.86 -12.97 -15.19
N ILE A 106 -5.87 -13.19 -16.51
CA ILE A 106 -6.31 -12.17 -17.49
C ILE A 106 -7.81 -11.87 -17.28
N GLU A 107 -8.61 -12.90 -17.01
CA GLU A 107 -10.02 -12.77 -16.67
C GLU A 107 -10.22 -12.09 -15.31
N GLU A 108 -9.52 -12.54 -14.26
CA GLU A 108 -9.60 -11.96 -12.91
C GLU A 108 -9.22 -10.47 -12.86
N THR A 109 -8.29 -10.06 -13.72
CA THR A 109 -7.89 -8.65 -13.88
C THR A 109 -8.78 -7.87 -14.86
N GLY A 110 -9.80 -8.52 -15.44
CA GLY A 110 -10.81 -7.88 -16.30
C GLY A 110 -10.23 -7.38 -17.61
N LEU A 111 -9.19 -8.04 -18.12
CA LEU A 111 -8.50 -7.67 -19.36
C LEU A 111 -9.02 -8.46 -20.57
N GLN A 112 -9.84 -9.50 -20.35
CA GLN A 112 -10.32 -10.43 -21.37
C GLN A 112 -10.93 -9.72 -22.60
N ASP A 113 -11.83 -8.76 -22.38
CA ASP A 113 -12.55 -8.06 -23.46
C ASP A 113 -11.71 -6.99 -24.17
N ILE A 114 -10.58 -6.60 -23.58
CA ILE A 114 -9.71 -5.54 -24.10
C ILE A 114 -8.37 -6.05 -24.63
N GLN A 115 -8.20 -7.37 -24.76
CA GLN A 115 -6.95 -7.99 -25.21
C GLN A 115 -6.44 -7.45 -26.56
N LYS A 116 -7.36 -7.11 -27.49
CA LYS A 116 -7.02 -6.55 -28.81
C LYS A 116 -6.82 -5.02 -28.81
N ARG A 117 -7.11 -4.34 -27.71
CA ARG A 117 -6.97 -2.87 -27.60
C ARG A 117 -5.50 -2.51 -27.41
N LYS A 118 -5.05 -1.45 -28.09
CA LYS A 118 -3.69 -0.91 -27.92
C LYS A 118 -3.51 -0.31 -26.53
N VAL A 119 -2.34 -0.51 -25.92
CA VAL A 119 -1.97 0.04 -24.61
C VAL A 119 -2.14 1.57 -24.59
N GLY A 120 -1.75 2.26 -25.66
CA GLY A 120 -1.89 3.71 -25.78
C GLY A 120 -3.34 4.22 -25.83
N LYS A 121 -4.33 3.32 -25.88
CA LYS A 121 -5.76 3.64 -25.89
C LYS A 121 -6.46 3.24 -24.59
N LEU A 122 -5.75 2.72 -23.60
CA LEU A 122 -6.32 2.32 -22.30
C LEU A 122 -6.61 3.55 -21.43
N SER A 123 -7.67 3.48 -20.61
CA SER A 123 -7.86 4.42 -19.51
C SER A 123 -6.81 4.18 -18.41
N GLY A 124 -6.64 5.13 -17.47
CA GLY A 124 -5.74 4.95 -16.33
C GLY A 124 -6.03 3.67 -15.54
N GLY A 125 -7.31 3.40 -15.25
CA GLY A 125 -7.73 2.16 -14.58
C GLY A 125 -7.45 0.89 -15.40
N MET A 126 -7.66 0.91 -16.71
CA MET A 126 -7.31 -0.23 -17.59
C MET A 126 -5.80 -0.46 -17.65
N LEU A 127 -5.00 0.61 -17.75
CA LEU A 127 -3.55 0.52 -17.74
C LEU A 127 -3.04 -0.02 -16.40
N ARG A 128 -3.68 0.38 -15.29
CA ARG A 128 -3.36 -0.14 -13.96
C ARG A 128 -3.68 -1.62 -13.81
N ARG A 129 -4.82 -2.07 -14.34
CA ARG A 129 -5.18 -3.50 -14.39
C ARG A 129 -4.17 -4.32 -15.20
N LEU A 130 -3.69 -3.80 -16.33
CA LEU A 130 -2.56 -4.40 -17.06
C LEU A 130 -1.29 -4.47 -16.20
N GLY A 131 -0.98 -3.41 -15.48
CA GLY A 131 0.15 -3.35 -14.54
C GLY A 131 0.05 -4.37 -13.40
N ILE A 132 -1.13 -4.58 -12.84
CA ILE A 132 -1.37 -5.59 -11.82
C ILE A 132 -1.27 -7.00 -12.42
N CYS A 133 -1.92 -7.23 -13.57
CA CYS A 133 -1.83 -8.52 -14.27
C CYS A 133 -0.39 -8.90 -14.55
N GLN A 134 0.44 -7.97 -15.06
CA GLN A 134 1.84 -8.30 -15.30
C GLN A 134 2.64 -8.54 -14.02
N ALA A 135 2.32 -7.85 -12.93
CA ALA A 135 3.00 -8.10 -11.65
C ALA A 135 2.73 -9.55 -11.20
N LEU A 136 1.52 -10.06 -11.42
CA LEU A 136 1.07 -11.38 -10.99
C LEU A 136 1.40 -12.53 -11.96
N LEU A 137 1.77 -12.21 -13.19
CA LEU A 137 2.21 -13.20 -14.18
C LEU A 137 3.32 -14.09 -13.61
N GLY A 138 3.13 -15.41 -13.71
CA GLY A 138 4.08 -16.41 -13.23
C GLY A 138 3.89 -16.81 -11.76
N ASN A 139 2.78 -16.40 -11.14
CA ASN A 139 2.42 -16.75 -9.77
C ASN A 139 3.52 -16.45 -8.74
N PRO A 140 4.06 -15.20 -8.68
CA PRO A 140 5.14 -14.84 -7.78
C PRO A 140 4.74 -15.00 -6.31
N LYS A 141 5.70 -15.35 -5.45
CA LYS A 141 5.49 -15.48 -3.99
C LYS A 141 5.57 -14.14 -3.25
N VAL A 142 6.22 -13.15 -3.87
CA VAL A 142 6.31 -11.78 -3.39
C VAL A 142 5.74 -10.87 -4.46
N VAL A 143 4.81 -10.00 -4.08
CA VAL A 143 4.21 -8.99 -4.95
C VAL A 143 4.35 -7.63 -4.28
N ILE A 144 4.87 -6.65 -5.01
CA ILE A 144 5.06 -5.28 -4.55
C ILE A 144 4.24 -4.35 -5.44
N LEU A 145 3.32 -3.60 -4.83
CA LEU A 145 2.42 -2.69 -5.52
C LEU A 145 2.61 -1.28 -4.96
N ASP A 146 3.21 -0.40 -5.76
CA ASP A 146 3.50 0.96 -5.34
C ASP A 146 2.34 1.89 -5.72
N GLU A 147 1.54 2.32 -4.74
CA GLU A 147 0.37 3.19 -4.87
C GLU A 147 -0.64 2.67 -5.92
N PRO A 148 -1.16 1.42 -5.81
CA PRO A 148 -1.97 0.77 -6.84
C PRO A 148 -3.24 1.52 -7.25
N THR A 149 -3.79 2.35 -6.38
CA THR A 149 -5.06 3.06 -6.56
C THR A 149 -4.92 4.55 -6.90
N VAL A 150 -3.69 5.08 -6.95
CA VAL A 150 -3.45 6.53 -7.15
C VAL A 150 -3.93 7.01 -8.51
N GLY A 151 -4.57 8.19 -8.53
CA GLY A 151 -5.04 8.82 -9.78
C GLY A 151 -6.20 8.11 -10.48
N LEU A 152 -6.83 7.12 -9.83
CA LEU A 152 -7.97 6.40 -10.38
C LEU A 152 -9.30 7.01 -9.93
N ASP A 153 -10.33 6.83 -10.76
CA ASP A 153 -11.72 7.08 -10.42
C ASP A 153 -12.24 6.07 -9.36
N PRO A 154 -13.34 6.37 -8.66
CA PRO A 154 -13.86 5.52 -7.58
C PRO A 154 -14.15 4.06 -8.01
N GLU A 155 -14.72 3.86 -9.21
CA GLU A 155 -15.07 2.53 -9.72
C GLU A 155 -13.81 1.68 -9.94
N SER A 156 -12.80 2.26 -10.60
CA SER A 156 -11.50 1.62 -10.80
C SER A 156 -10.78 1.29 -9.49
N ARG A 157 -10.85 2.17 -8.47
CA ARG A 157 -10.26 1.89 -7.14
C ARG A 157 -10.95 0.72 -6.46
N MET A 158 -12.28 0.70 -6.44
CA MET A 158 -13.07 -0.40 -5.86
C MET A 158 -12.74 -1.73 -6.54
N TYR A 159 -12.66 -1.73 -7.87
CA TYR A 159 -12.28 -2.93 -8.63
C TYR A 159 -10.91 -3.46 -8.22
N ILE A 160 -9.90 -2.59 -8.14
CA ILE A 160 -8.54 -2.98 -7.73
C ILE A 160 -8.54 -3.50 -6.31
N ARG A 161 -9.22 -2.85 -5.36
CA ARG A 161 -9.32 -3.34 -3.97
C ARG A 161 -9.88 -4.76 -3.91
N ASN A 162 -10.99 -5.01 -4.63
CA ASN A 162 -11.59 -6.34 -4.71
C ASN A 162 -10.67 -7.38 -5.35
N LEU A 163 -9.89 -6.99 -6.35
CA LEU A 163 -8.87 -7.84 -6.96
C LEU A 163 -7.76 -8.20 -5.94
N LEU A 164 -7.22 -7.20 -5.23
CA LEU A 164 -6.14 -7.39 -4.26
C LEU A 164 -6.55 -8.27 -3.08
N ALA A 165 -7.79 -8.14 -2.60
CA ALA A 165 -8.34 -9.01 -1.55
C ALA A 165 -8.34 -10.51 -1.93
N ARG A 166 -8.42 -10.85 -3.23
CA ARG A 166 -8.42 -12.25 -3.71
C ARG A 166 -7.02 -12.85 -3.87
N ILE A 167 -6.01 -12.00 -4.09
CA ILE A 167 -4.65 -12.44 -4.47
C ILE A 167 -3.81 -12.87 -3.24
N SER A 168 -4.22 -12.50 -2.03
CA SER A 168 -3.41 -12.60 -0.80
C SER A 168 -3.09 -14.01 -0.31
N THR A 169 -3.79 -15.03 -0.80
CA THR A 169 -3.65 -16.39 -0.27
C THR A 169 -2.26 -16.95 -0.60
N ASP A 170 -1.46 -17.30 0.42
CA ASP A 170 -0.11 -17.91 0.30
C ASP A 170 0.99 -17.03 -0.37
N LYS A 171 0.89 -15.70 -0.29
CA LYS A 171 1.89 -14.75 -0.82
C LYS A 171 2.26 -13.68 0.21
N ILE A 172 3.39 -13.03 0.03
CA ILE A 172 3.63 -11.70 0.60
C ILE A 172 3.17 -10.67 -0.42
N VAL A 173 2.26 -9.79 -0.02
CA VAL A 173 1.86 -8.64 -0.84
C VAL A 173 2.20 -7.37 -0.09
N LEU A 174 3.15 -6.59 -0.61
CA LEU A 174 3.47 -5.27 -0.09
C LEU A 174 2.71 -4.22 -0.89
N ILE A 175 1.90 -3.40 -0.23
CA ILE A 175 1.10 -2.36 -0.87
C ILE A 175 1.43 -1.03 -0.22
N SER A 176 1.94 -0.06 -0.98
CA SER A 176 2.04 1.31 -0.47
C SER A 176 0.77 2.09 -0.76
N SER A 177 0.38 2.95 0.19
CA SER A 177 -0.67 3.93 0.00
C SER A 177 -0.37 5.15 0.88
N HIS A 178 -0.84 6.31 0.46
CA HIS A 178 -0.95 7.51 1.31
C HIS A 178 -2.37 7.68 1.88
N ILE A 179 -3.30 6.80 1.51
CA ILE A 179 -4.70 6.79 1.94
C ILE A 179 -4.91 5.58 2.86
N ALA A 180 -5.12 5.82 4.15
CA ALA A 180 -5.28 4.77 5.15
C ALA A 180 -6.50 3.88 4.89
N SER A 181 -7.61 4.47 4.47
CA SER A 181 -8.87 3.76 4.17
C SER A 181 -8.78 2.78 2.99
N ASP A 182 -7.77 2.92 2.13
CA ASP A 182 -7.47 1.94 1.08
C ASP A 182 -6.86 0.65 1.64
N LEU A 183 -6.11 0.75 2.74
CA LEU A 183 -5.42 -0.38 3.34
C LEU A 183 -6.24 -1.06 4.45
N ASP A 184 -7.17 -0.33 5.06
CA ASP A 184 -7.95 -0.76 6.23
C ASP A 184 -8.69 -2.10 6.00
N TYR A 185 -9.23 -2.29 4.80
CA TYR A 185 -9.97 -3.50 4.43
C TYR A 185 -9.12 -4.59 3.78
N LEU A 186 -7.85 -4.29 3.47
CA LEU A 186 -6.98 -5.18 2.70
C LEU A 186 -5.89 -5.82 3.56
N CYS A 187 -5.36 -5.10 4.56
CA CYS A 187 -4.10 -5.45 5.19
C CYS A 187 -4.30 -6.16 6.53
N ASP A 188 -3.45 -7.15 6.78
CA ASP A 188 -3.31 -7.86 8.06
C ASP A 188 -2.27 -7.15 8.95
N GLN A 189 -1.23 -6.61 8.31
CA GLN A 189 -0.14 -5.89 8.97
C GLN A 189 0.05 -4.53 8.32
N VAL A 190 0.45 -3.55 9.13
CA VAL A 190 0.66 -2.18 8.69
C VAL A 190 2.01 -1.68 9.17
N LEU A 191 2.79 -1.17 8.22
CA LEU A 191 4.02 -0.45 8.41
C LEU A 191 3.75 1.04 8.21
N ILE A 192 3.96 1.86 9.24
CA ILE A 192 3.92 3.32 9.12
C ILE A 192 5.35 3.83 8.97
N LEU A 193 5.65 4.41 7.80
CA LEU A 193 6.90 5.08 7.50
C LEU A 193 6.74 6.60 7.61
N ASN A 194 7.70 7.24 8.27
CA ASN A 194 7.77 8.69 8.38
C ASN A 194 9.22 9.18 8.26
N LYS A 195 9.49 10.09 7.30
CA LYS A 195 10.81 10.71 7.07
C LYS A 195 11.97 9.70 7.05
N GLY A 196 11.75 8.54 6.43
CA GLY A 196 12.74 7.47 6.28
C GLY A 196 12.92 6.56 7.50
N HIS A 197 12.08 6.67 8.53
CA HIS A 197 12.06 5.79 9.70
C HIS A 197 10.78 4.96 9.74
N VAL A 198 10.87 3.79 10.36
CA VAL A 198 9.71 2.98 10.77
C VAL A 198 9.15 3.60 12.05
N SER A 199 7.98 4.22 11.98
CA SER A 199 7.26 4.69 13.17
C SER A 199 6.68 3.52 13.95
N VAL A 200 6.07 2.56 13.23
CA VAL A 200 5.54 1.32 13.79
C VAL A 200 5.38 0.27 12.68
N PHE A 201 5.51 -1.01 13.05
CA PHE A 201 5.15 -2.16 12.21
C PHE A 201 4.52 -3.23 13.08
N ASP A 202 3.21 -3.45 12.91
CA ASP A 202 2.46 -4.45 13.70
C ASP A 202 1.23 -4.93 12.90
N THR A 203 0.50 -5.89 13.45
CA THR A 203 -0.84 -6.28 12.97
C THR A 203 -1.80 -5.10 13.09
N LYS A 204 -2.75 -5.00 12.15
CA LYS A 204 -3.79 -3.98 12.19
C LYS A 204 -4.54 -4.00 13.53
N ASP A 205 -4.91 -5.17 14.00
CA ASP A 205 -5.67 -5.33 15.24
C ASP A 205 -4.89 -4.79 16.46
N HIS A 206 -3.59 -5.08 16.57
CA HIS A 206 -2.75 -4.48 17.62
C HIS A 206 -2.68 -2.95 17.56
N LEU A 207 -2.57 -2.38 16.36
CA LEU A 207 -2.52 -0.93 16.19
C LEU A 207 -3.83 -0.25 16.63
N LEU A 208 -4.96 -0.86 16.28
CA LEU A 208 -6.28 -0.36 16.65
C LEU A 208 -6.54 -0.56 18.15
N ASP A 209 -6.17 -1.70 18.71
CA ASP A 209 -6.33 -2.00 20.13
C ASP A 209 -5.56 -1.02 21.01
N ALA A 210 -4.38 -0.56 20.58
CA ALA A 210 -3.59 0.47 21.27
C ALA A 210 -4.28 1.85 21.34
N LEU A 211 -5.26 2.10 20.47
CA LEU A 211 -6.04 3.34 20.39
C LEU A 211 -7.47 3.22 20.95
N ARG A 212 -7.90 2.02 21.36
CA ARG A 212 -9.21 1.87 22.00
C ARG A 212 -9.28 2.74 23.26
N GLY A 213 -10.38 3.48 23.41
CA GLY A 213 -10.55 4.42 24.52
C GLY A 213 -9.83 5.76 24.34
N LYS A 214 -9.18 6.01 23.19
CA LYS A 214 -8.42 7.25 22.92
C LYS A 214 -8.96 8.08 21.78
N VAL A 215 -9.99 7.60 21.07
CA VAL A 215 -10.54 8.29 19.91
C VAL A 215 -11.94 8.79 20.21
N TYR A 216 -12.17 10.08 19.98
CA TYR A 216 -13.38 10.77 20.36
C TYR A 216 -13.97 11.52 19.17
N GLU A 217 -15.31 11.53 19.06
CA GLU A 217 -16.03 12.55 18.29
C GLU A 217 -16.38 13.71 19.23
N VAL A 218 -16.00 14.93 18.84
CA VAL A 218 -16.29 16.15 19.61
C VAL A 218 -16.91 17.19 18.71
N GLU A 219 -17.91 17.90 19.23
CA GLU A 219 -18.46 19.06 18.53
C GLU A 219 -17.47 20.22 18.59
N VAL A 220 -17.26 20.89 17.47
CA VAL A 220 -16.36 22.01 17.31
C VAL A 220 -17.11 23.19 16.71
N SER A 221 -16.97 24.36 17.32
CA SER A 221 -17.50 25.60 16.77
C SER A 221 -16.86 25.89 15.42
N PRO A 222 -17.59 26.38 14.40
CA PRO A 222 -17.02 26.72 13.09
C PRO A 222 -15.80 27.65 13.16
N GLU A 223 -15.75 28.51 14.18
CA GLU A 223 -14.65 29.45 14.43
C GLU A 223 -13.37 28.79 14.96
N ASP A 224 -13.46 27.57 15.49
CA ASP A 224 -12.34 26.80 16.05
C ASP A 224 -11.76 25.77 15.06
N VAL A 225 -12.43 25.61 13.90
CA VAL A 225 -11.94 24.76 12.81
C VAL A 225 -10.62 25.34 12.26
N GLY A 226 -9.56 24.55 12.29
CA GLY A 226 -8.22 24.95 11.84
C GLY A 226 -7.33 25.60 12.92
N LYS A 227 -7.83 25.79 14.15
CA LYS A 227 -6.98 26.24 15.28
C LYS A 227 -6.12 25.12 15.87
N ARG A 228 -6.51 23.86 15.65
CA ARG A 228 -5.75 22.65 15.94
C ARG A 228 -5.89 21.67 14.77
N GLU A 229 -4.97 20.72 14.69
CA GLU A 229 -5.11 19.59 13.77
C GLU A 229 -6.19 18.63 14.29
N TYR A 230 -6.80 17.91 13.36
CA TYR A 230 -7.86 16.95 13.62
C TYR A 230 -7.65 15.77 12.66
N VAL A 231 -7.99 14.56 13.08
CA VAL A 231 -7.91 13.39 12.18
C VAL A 231 -8.89 13.55 11.01
N SER A 232 -10.14 13.91 11.31
CA SER A 232 -11.14 14.22 10.29
C SER A 232 -12.22 15.18 10.81
N LEU A 233 -12.93 15.81 9.88
CA LEU A 233 -14.02 16.73 10.16
C LEU A 233 -15.25 16.34 9.34
N ARG A 234 -16.40 16.19 10.00
CA ARG A 234 -17.72 15.96 9.39
C ARG A 234 -18.63 17.12 9.73
N ARG A 235 -19.43 17.57 8.76
CA ARG A 235 -20.54 18.51 9.01
C ARG A 235 -21.84 17.75 9.09
N ASP A 236 -22.59 17.96 10.16
CA ASP A 236 -23.91 17.36 10.35
C ASP A 236 -24.88 18.43 10.86
N THR A 237 -25.98 18.64 10.12
CA THR A 237 -27.10 19.54 10.48
C THR A 237 -26.74 20.88 11.18
N GLY A 238 -25.67 21.57 10.75
CA GLY A 238 -25.25 22.86 11.32
C GLY A 238 -24.13 22.81 12.36
N HIS A 239 -23.73 21.61 12.77
CA HIS A 239 -22.62 21.35 13.68
C HIS A 239 -21.40 20.80 12.92
N VAL A 240 -20.21 21.05 13.44
CA VAL A 240 -18.98 20.42 12.94
C VAL A 240 -18.53 19.41 13.98
N ILE A 241 -18.48 18.14 13.59
CA ILE A 241 -17.96 17.06 14.42
C ILE A 241 -16.53 16.81 13.99
N ALA A 242 -15.61 16.87 14.94
CA ALA A 242 -14.22 16.53 14.74
C ALA A 242 -13.87 15.21 15.40
N ARG A 243 -13.06 14.42 14.69
CA ARG A 243 -12.46 13.20 15.22
C ARG A 243 -11.07 13.52 15.76
N VAL A 244 -10.86 13.22 17.04
CA VAL A 244 -9.65 13.59 17.82
C VAL A 244 -9.11 12.38 18.56
N ILE A 245 -7.80 12.31 18.71
CA ILE A 245 -7.06 11.34 19.50
C ILE A 245 -6.52 12.03 20.76
N SER A 246 -6.85 11.46 21.93
CA SER A 246 -6.37 11.96 23.21
C SER A 246 -6.15 10.84 24.22
N GLU A 247 -5.09 10.96 25.01
CA GLU A 247 -4.84 10.08 26.16
C GLU A 247 -5.80 10.35 27.32
N ASP A 248 -6.33 11.58 27.40
CA ASP A 248 -7.29 11.99 28.41
C ASP A 248 -8.73 11.90 27.86
N ALA A 249 -9.70 11.62 28.72
CA ALA A 249 -11.10 11.61 28.33
C ALA A 249 -11.56 13.02 27.94
N LEU A 250 -11.91 13.20 26.66
CA LEU A 250 -12.38 14.49 26.14
C LEU A 250 -13.91 14.61 26.08
N SER A 251 -14.61 13.49 25.90
CA SER A 251 -16.07 13.44 25.84
C SER A 251 -16.57 12.03 26.15
N ASP A 252 -17.89 11.90 26.37
CA ASP A 252 -18.54 10.58 26.50
C ASP A 252 -18.69 9.85 25.16
N GLN A 253 -18.33 10.49 24.03
CA GLN A 253 -18.43 9.93 22.68
C GLN A 253 -17.11 9.31 22.22
N CYS A 254 -16.63 8.32 22.97
CA CYS A 254 -15.53 7.47 22.53
C CYS A 254 -16.00 6.56 21.38
N VAL A 255 -15.21 6.46 20.32
CA VAL A 255 -15.53 5.72 19.09
C VAL A 255 -14.43 4.73 18.75
N ASP A 256 -14.76 3.70 17.97
CA ASP A 256 -13.79 2.70 17.54
C ASP A 256 -12.71 3.31 16.65
N PRO A 257 -11.42 3.02 16.89
CA PRO A 257 -10.30 3.54 16.09
C PRO A 257 -10.26 2.93 14.70
N THR A 258 -9.66 3.68 13.77
CA THR A 258 -9.43 3.30 12.37
C THR A 258 -7.93 3.37 12.04
N LEU A 259 -7.52 2.84 10.90
CA LEU A 259 -6.12 2.99 10.45
C LEU A 259 -5.72 4.44 10.19
N GLU A 260 -6.67 5.33 9.92
CA GLU A 260 -6.38 6.76 9.78
C GLU A 260 -5.96 7.36 11.12
N ASP A 261 -6.65 6.99 12.22
CA ASP A 261 -6.27 7.40 13.57
C ASP A 261 -4.88 6.89 13.95
N ALA A 262 -4.62 5.59 13.68
CA ALA A 262 -3.30 4.99 13.89
C ALA A 262 -2.21 5.74 13.09
N PHE A 263 -2.49 6.08 11.83
CA PHE A 263 -1.56 6.83 11.01
C PHE A 263 -1.17 8.18 11.66
N PHE A 264 -2.14 8.98 12.10
CA PHE A 264 -1.85 10.27 12.73
C PHE A 264 -1.13 10.11 14.08
N TYR A 265 -1.60 9.20 14.94
CA TYR A 265 -1.00 8.94 16.25
C TYR A 265 0.49 8.58 16.15
N TYR A 266 0.86 7.67 15.25
CA TYR A 266 2.25 7.22 15.07
C TYR A 266 3.09 8.17 14.18
N LYS A 267 2.46 9.12 13.48
CA LYS A 267 3.16 10.12 12.64
C LYS A 267 3.53 11.37 13.43
N GLU A 268 2.61 11.92 14.22
CA GLU A 268 2.71 13.25 14.84
C GLU A 268 2.91 13.21 16.36
N GLY A 269 2.63 12.08 17.01
CA GLY A 269 2.75 11.90 18.46
C GLY A 269 1.37 11.74 19.12
N LYS A 270 1.35 11.58 20.44
CA LYS A 270 0.22 11.01 21.18
C LYS A 270 -1.08 11.85 21.22
N ASN A 271 -1.06 13.11 20.77
CA ASN A 271 -2.19 14.03 20.83
C ASN A 271 -2.38 14.72 19.47
N VAL A 272 -3.43 14.34 18.74
CA VAL A 272 -3.80 14.89 17.41
C VAL A 272 -5.31 14.93 17.27
#